data_AF-A0A067GT60-F1
#
_entry.id   AF-A0A067GT60-F1
#
_cell.length_a   1.000
_cell.length_b   1.000
_cell.length_c   1.000
_cell.angle_alpha   90.00
_cell.angle_beta   90.00
_cell.angle_gamma   90.00
#
_symmetry.space_group_name_H-M   'P 1'
#
loop_
_entity.id
_entity.type
_entity.pdbx_description
1 polymer ?
#
loop_
_entity_poly.entity_id
_entity_poly.type
_entity_poly.pdbx_seq_one_letter_code
_entity_poly.pdbx_strand_id
1 'polypeptide(L)'
;PPGLSSTLFDLDENDKAYMNTCVIVVSSCIFGSTDYLRRPDRRMISEYSKKNVCFVMFVDKQTLSTLSSDGNIPNDRGYMGLWRIVVVRNLPYKDMRKTGKVPKFLSHRLFPSSRYSIWLDSKLRLIADPMLIIEYFLWRTRSEYAISNHYERHCVWEEVLRNKRLNKYNHTAIDEQFAVYQSDGLTVFDPEDPNTPLPSYVPEGSFIIRAHTPMSNLFSCLWFNEVDRFTSRDQLSFAYTYLKLRRMNPDKPFHLNMFK
;
A
#
# COMPACT_ATOMS: atom_id res chain seq x y z
N PRO A 1 -33.85 -4.12 -0.61
CA PRO A 1 -33.44 -5.49 -1.05
C PRO A 1 -32.63 -6.19 0.05
N PRO A 2 -33.10 -7.33 0.58
CA PRO A 2 -32.37 -8.11 1.58
C PRO A 2 -31.21 -8.84 0.89
N GLY A 3 -30.00 -8.64 1.42
CA GLY A 3 -28.75 -9.13 0.85
C GLY A 3 -27.81 -7.98 0.61
N LEU A 4 -27.17 -7.47 1.66
CA LEU A 4 -25.90 -6.76 1.48
C LEU A 4 -25.03 -7.72 0.67
N SER A 5 -24.69 -7.37 -0.58
CA SER A 5 -23.72 -8.14 -1.34
C SER A 5 -22.47 -8.22 -0.46
N SER A 6 -22.11 -9.42 -0.01
CA SER A 6 -20.84 -9.65 0.68
C SER A 6 -19.78 -8.96 -0.15
N THR A 7 -19.19 -7.91 0.42
CA THR A 7 -17.96 -7.38 -0.14
C THR A 7 -16.97 -8.51 -0.08
N LEU A 8 -16.25 -8.82 -1.15
CA LEU A 8 -15.24 -9.87 -1.16
C LEU A 8 -14.00 -9.49 -0.30
N PHE A 9 -14.20 -8.85 0.86
CA PHE A 9 -13.22 -8.43 1.86
C PHE A 9 -13.99 -8.11 3.16
N ASP A 10 -14.54 -9.13 3.80
CA ASP A 10 -15.45 -8.95 4.93
C ASP A 10 -14.69 -8.79 6.26
N LEU A 11 -15.04 -7.76 7.02
CA LEU A 11 -14.48 -7.42 8.33
C LEU A 11 -15.55 -7.55 9.42
N ASP A 12 -15.14 -7.85 10.66
CA ASP A 12 -16.03 -7.82 11.82
C ASP A 12 -16.56 -6.40 12.06
N GLU A 13 -17.81 -6.27 12.51
CA GLU A 13 -18.44 -4.97 12.75
C GLU A 13 -17.71 -4.17 13.84
N ASN A 14 -17.15 -4.84 14.86
CA ASN A 14 -16.36 -4.16 15.89
C ASN A 14 -15.04 -3.63 15.34
N ASP A 15 -14.42 -4.36 14.40
CA ASP A 15 -13.21 -3.90 13.72
C ASP A 15 -13.52 -2.73 12.80
N LYS A 16 -14.61 -2.77 12.04
CA LYS A 16 -15.07 -1.61 11.23
C LYS A 16 -15.32 -0.39 12.12
N ALA A 17 -16.03 -0.58 13.24
CA ALA A 17 -16.29 0.50 14.19
C ALA A 17 -15.00 1.11 14.74
N TYR A 18 -14.03 0.28 15.15
CA TYR A 18 -12.71 0.75 15.56
C TYR A 18 -11.99 1.52 14.43
N MET A 19 -11.92 0.93 13.24
CA MET A 19 -11.23 1.52 12.08
C MET A 19 -11.84 2.85 11.64
N ASN A 20 -13.16 3.02 11.80
CA ASN A 20 -13.87 4.28 11.54
C ASN A 20 -13.46 5.42 12.49
N THR A 21 -12.86 5.13 13.64
CA THR A 21 -12.38 6.17 14.58
C THR A 21 -10.95 6.62 14.30
N CYS A 22 -10.22 5.91 13.44
CA CYS A 22 -8.79 6.13 13.23
C CYS A 22 -8.54 7.39 12.38
N VAL A 23 -7.99 8.43 13.00
CA VAL A 23 -7.58 9.67 12.32
C VAL A 23 -6.19 9.51 11.66
N ILE A 24 -5.30 8.76 12.31
CA ILE A 24 -3.97 8.41 11.78
C ILE A 24 -3.81 6.91 11.91
N VAL A 25 -3.35 6.26 10.86
CA VAL A 25 -3.21 4.80 10.83
C VAL A 25 -1.86 4.35 10.30
N VAL A 26 -1.23 3.40 10.98
CA VAL A 26 -0.23 2.52 10.41
C VAL A 26 -0.90 1.20 10.10
N SER A 27 -0.77 0.71 8.88
CA SER A 27 -1.39 -0.54 8.44
C SER A 27 -0.40 -1.45 7.72
N SER A 28 -0.63 -2.76 7.88
CA SER A 28 0.12 -3.83 7.23
C SER A 28 -0.79 -5.04 7.00
N CYS A 29 -0.36 -6.04 6.25
CA CYS A 29 -1.08 -7.30 6.14
C CYS A 29 -0.16 -8.52 6.02
N ILE A 30 -0.65 -9.67 6.47
CA ILE A 30 -0.07 -10.98 6.17
C ILE A 30 -1.22 -11.90 5.78
N PHE A 31 -1.20 -12.42 4.55
CA PHE A 31 -2.22 -13.32 4.04
C PHE A 31 -1.59 -14.62 3.56
N GLY A 32 -2.22 -15.76 3.87
CA GLY A 32 -1.73 -17.09 3.51
C GLY A 32 -0.41 -17.47 4.18
N SER A 33 -0.13 -16.93 5.37
CA SER A 33 1.07 -17.22 6.17
C SER A 33 2.38 -16.99 5.41
N THR A 34 2.43 -15.99 4.53
CA THR A 34 3.59 -15.72 3.66
C THR A 34 4.77 -15.04 4.36
N ASP A 35 4.59 -14.56 5.59
CA ASP A 35 5.60 -13.80 6.34
C ASP A 35 5.40 -13.95 7.85
N TYR A 36 6.41 -13.54 8.61
CA TYR A 36 6.39 -13.49 10.07
C TYR A 36 5.84 -12.16 10.58
N LEU A 37 5.23 -12.19 11.77
CA LEU A 37 4.75 -10.97 12.41
C LEU A 37 5.91 -10.11 12.93
N ARG A 38 6.20 -9.01 12.23
CA ARG A 38 7.11 -7.97 12.74
C ARG A 38 6.33 -6.92 13.54
N ARG A 39 6.64 -6.80 14.84
CA ARG A 39 6.01 -5.82 15.73
C ARG A 39 6.74 -4.47 15.65
N PRO A 40 6.02 -3.32 15.61
CA PRO A 40 6.64 -2.01 15.76
C PRO A 40 7.51 -1.98 17.02
N ASP A 41 8.67 -1.33 16.97
CA ASP A 41 9.49 -1.17 18.17
C ASP A 41 8.83 -0.16 19.11
N ARG A 42 8.12 -0.67 20.12
CA ARG A 42 7.41 0.13 21.13
C ARG A 42 8.26 1.19 21.81
N ARG A 43 9.59 1.03 21.85
CA ARG A 43 10.52 2.01 22.45
C ARG A 43 10.72 3.23 21.55
N MET A 44 10.55 3.05 20.25
CA MET A 44 10.68 4.10 19.23
C MET A 44 9.37 4.86 18.97
N ILE A 45 8.26 4.39 19.56
CA ILE A 45 6.94 5.02 19.43
C ILE A 45 6.65 5.81 20.71
N SER A 46 6.36 7.10 20.57
CA SER A 46 6.00 7.98 21.68
C SER A 46 4.68 7.57 22.34
N GLU A 47 4.46 7.98 23.59
CA GLU A 47 3.17 7.78 24.27
C GLU A 47 2.02 8.50 23.55
N TYR A 48 2.31 9.66 22.94
CA TYR A 48 1.34 10.35 22.10
C TYR A 48 0.89 9.47 20.93
N SER A 49 1.83 8.90 20.17
CA SER A 49 1.51 8.07 19.01
C SER A 49 0.87 6.74 19.42
N LYS A 50 1.27 6.13 20.54
CA LYS A 50 0.59 4.93 21.08
C LYS A 50 -0.89 5.17 21.41
N LYS A 51 -1.25 6.40 21.80
CA LYS A 51 -2.64 6.78 22.14
C LYS A 51 -3.45 7.25 20.92
N ASN A 52 -2.82 7.94 19.98
CA ASN A 52 -3.52 8.66 18.91
C ASN A 52 -3.38 8.02 17.51
N VAL A 53 -2.48 7.04 17.34
CA VAL A 53 -2.28 6.34 16.06
C VAL A 53 -2.83 4.92 16.17
N CYS A 54 -3.70 4.55 15.23
CA CYS A 54 -4.14 3.18 15.08
C CYS A 54 -3.03 2.35 14.41
N PHE A 55 -2.72 1.19 14.95
CA PHE A 55 -1.82 0.22 14.33
C PHE A 55 -2.65 -1.01 13.96
N VAL A 56 -2.85 -1.28 12.67
CA VAL A 56 -3.72 -2.35 12.20
C VAL A 56 -2.96 -3.36 11.34
N MET A 57 -3.08 -4.64 11.69
CA MET A 57 -2.54 -5.76 10.92
C MET A 57 -3.69 -6.60 10.38
N PHE A 58 -3.86 -6.61 9.06
CA PHE A 58 -4.85 -7.44 8.39
C PHE A 58 -4.31 -8.86 8.19
N VAL A 59 -5.07 -9.86 8.61
CA VAL A 59 -4.73 -11.28 8.44
C VAL A 59 -5.94 -12.08 7.98
N ASP A 60 -5.72 -13.22 7.33
CA ASP A 60 -6.79 -14.21 7.14
C ASP A 60 -6.78 -15.25 8.28
N LYS A 61 -7.81 -16.10 8.32
CA LYS A 61 -7.96 -17.12 9.37
C LYS A 61 -6.77 -18.09 9.43
N GLN A 62 -6.22 -18.49 8.29
CA GLN A 62 -5.08 -19.41 8.26
C GLN A 62 -3.86 -18.74 8.89
N THR A 63 -3.55 -17.50 8.47
CA THR A 63 -2.44 -16.73 9.04
C THR A 63 -2.59 -16.54 10.54
N LEU A 64 -3.79 -16.19 11.03
CA LEU A 64 -4.02 -16.06 12.48
C LEU A 64 -3.72 -17.37 13.23
N SER A 65 -4.12 -18.52 12.68
CA SER A 65 -3.84 -19.82 13.30
C SER A 65 -2.35 -20.14 13.31
N THR A 66 -1.63 -19.85 12.22
CA THR A 66 -0.18 -20.02 12.15
C THR A 66 0.52 -19.14 13.19
N LEU A 67 0.18 -17.85 13.23
CA LEU A 67 0.76 -16.90 14.20
C LEU A 67 0.51 -17.36 15.65
N SER A 68 -0.70 -17.84 15.96
CA SER A 68 -1.03 -18.33 17.30
C SER A 68 -0.20 -19.56 17.67
N SER A 69 0.06 -20.46 16.70
CA SER A 69 0.90 -21.64 16.89
C SER A 69 2.37 -21.27 17.13
N ASP A 70 2.82 -20.18 16.52
CA ASP A 70 4.16 -19.60 16.73
C ASP A 70 4.26 -18.76 18.04
N GLY A 71 3.26 -18.82 18.90
CA GLY A 71 3.22 -18.09 20.17
C GLY A 71 2.84 -16.61 20.05
N ASN A 72 2.39 -16.15 18.88
CA ASN A 72 1.82 -14.82 18.69
C ASN A 72 0.31 -14.89 18.89
N ILE A 73 -0.13 -14.88 20.14
CA ILE A 73 -1.55 -14.92 20.50
C ILE A 73 -2.04 -13.47 20.75
N PRO A 74 -3.15 -13.02 20.14
CA PRO A 74 -3.72 -11.72 20.48
C PRO A 74 -4.19 -11.72 21.94
N ASN A 75 -4.02 -10.60 22.64
CA ASN A 75 -4.64 -10.43 23.97
C ASN A 75 -6.17 -10.32 23.88
N ASP A 76 -6.84 -10.24 25.02
CA ASP A 76 -8.32 -10.15 25.11
C ASP A 76 -8.94 -8.98 24.32
N ARG A 77 -8.14 -7.96 23.99
CA ARG A 77 -8.56 -6.80 23.19
C ARG A 77 -8.24 -6.94 21.70
N GLY A 78 -7.69 -8.08 21.28
CA GLY A 78 -7.30 -8.36 19.89
C GLY A 78 -5.95 -7.80 19.47
N TYR A 79 -5.03 -7.50 20.40
CA TYR A 79 -3.73 -6.90 20.09
C TYR A 79 -2.57 -7.88 20.20
N MET A 80 -1.62 -7.78 19.26
CA MET A 80 -0.28 -8.37 19.34
C MET A 80 0.79 -7.26 19.34
N GLY A 81 1.30 -6.91 20.52
CA GLY A 81 2.18 -5.75 20.66
C GLY A 81 1.40 -4.44 20.50
N LEU A 82 1.68 -3.67 19.44
CA LEU A 82 0.85 -2.50 19.07
C LEU A 82 -0.20 -2.83 18.02
N TRP A 83 0.00 -3.89 17.24
CA TRP A 83 -0.94 -4.26 16.18
C TRP A 83 -2.26 -4.70 16.76
N ARG A 84 -3.35 -4.03 16.39
CA ARG A 84 -4.70 -4.60 16.43
C ARG A 84 -4.82 -5.57 15.26
N ILE A 85 -5.13 -6.82 15.55
CA ILE A 85 -5.29 -7.88 14.54
C ILE A 85 -6.71 -7.81 13.99
N VAL A 86 -6.84 -7.63 12.68
CA VAL A 86 -8.13 -7.58 11.97
C VAL A 86 -8.20 -8.78 11.05
N VAL A 87 -9.15 -9.67 11.30
CA VAL A 87 -9.32 -10.90 10.52
C VAL A 87 -10.25 -10.65 9.34
N VAL A 88 -9.70 -10.78 8.13
CA VAL A 88 -10.45 -10.66 6.88
C VAL A 88 -11.04 -12.00 6.51
N ARG A 89 -12.34 -12.00 6.18
CA ARG A 89 -13.09 -13.14 5.66
C ARG A 89 -13.42 -12.92 4.18
N ASN A 90 -13.69 -13.99 3.46
CA ASN A 90 -14.07 -13.96 2.04
C ASN A 90 -13.07 -13.17 1.17
N LEU A 91 -11.81 -13.63 1.10
CA LEU A 91 -10.76 -12.91 0.37
C LEU A 91 -11.11 -12.75 -1.13
N PRO A 92 -10.79 -11.60 -1.76
CA PRO A 92 -11.26 -11.28 -3.11
C PRO A 92 -10.48 -12.00 -4.20
N TYR A 93 -9.27 -12.46 -3.90
CA TYR A 93 -8.39 -13.06 -4.88
C TYR A 93 -7.80 -14.36 -4.35
N LYS A 94 -7.58 -15.31 -5.26
CA LYS A 94 -6.77 -16.51 -4.99
C LYS A 94 -5.29 -16.16 -4.78
N ASP A 95 -4.79 -15.13 -5.48
CA ASP A 95 -3.43 -14.60 -5.26
C ASP A 95 -3.39 -13.73 -4.00
N MET A 96 -2.76 -14.23 -2.93
CA MET A 96 -2.63 -13.50 -1.66
C MET A 96 -1.86 -12.18 -1.80
N ARG A 97 -0.94 -12.08 -2.77
CA ARG A 97 -0.26 -10.81 -3.05
C ARG A 97 -1.21 -9.75 -3.56
N LYS A 98 -2.22 -10.17 -4.34
CA LYS A 98 -3.27 -9.29 -4.87
C LYS A 98 -4.27 -8.92 -3.77
N THR A 99 -4.62 -9.86 -2.90
CA THR A 99 -5.42 -9.59 -1.68
C THR A 99 -4.75 -8.52 -0.79
N GLY A 100 -3.42 -8.59 -0.61
CA GLY A 100 -2.67 -7.58 0.13
C GLY A 100 -2.71 -6.17 -0.46
N LYS A 101 -3.11 -6.02 -1.72
CA LYS A 101 -3.24 -4.70 -2.37
C LYS A 101 -4.47 -3.92 -1.91
N VAL A 102 -5.48 -4.60 -1.38
CA VAL A 102 -6.68 -3.98 -0.82
C VAL A 102 -6.31 -3.07 0.36
N PRO A 103 -5.72 -3.57 1.47
CA PRO A 103 -5.34 -2.69 2.57
C PRO A 103 -4.19 -1.74 2.23
N LYS A 104 -3.34 -2.10 1.26
CA LYS A 104 -2.27 -1.23 0.77
C LYS A 104 -2.78 0.04 0.10
N PHE A 105 -3.64 -0.08 -0.91
CA PHE A 105 -4.05 1.06 -1.72
C PHE A 105 -5.35 1.70 -1.23
N LEU A 106 -6.30 0.90 -0.76
CA LEU A 106 -7.63 1.37 -0.38
C LEU A 106 -7.75 1.73 1.10
N SER A 107 -6.64 2.13 1.74
CA SER A 107 -6.63 2.51 3.16
C SER A 107 -7.64 3.62 3.47
N HIS A 108 -7.82 4.60 2.58
CA HIS A 108 -8.84 5.65 2.75
C HIS A 108 -10.28 5.13 2.73
N ARG A 109 -10.54 3.96 2.12
CA ARG A 109 -11.87 3.31 2.14
C ARG A 109 -12.05 2.44 3.38
N LEU A 110 -10.98 1.83 3.85
CA LEU A 110 -10.99 1.01 5.07
C LEU A 110 -11.02 1.86 6.34
N PHE A 111 -10.45 3.06 6.30
CA PHE A 111 -10.36 4.01 7.42
C PHE A 111 -10.98 5.35 7.01
N PRO A 112 -12.32 5.46 6.93
CA PRO A 112 -13.00 6.60 6.32
C PRO A 112 -12.76 7.95 7.05
N SER A 113 -12.43 7.91 8.34
CA SER A 113 -12.09 9.12 9.12
C SER A 113 -10.61 9.46 9.11
N SER A 114 -9.77 8.65 8.45
CA SER A 114 -8.32 8.86 8.46
C SER A 114 -7.93 10.07 7.63
N ARG A 115 -7.08 10.92 8.21
CA ARG A 115 -6.42 12.04 7.53
C ARG A 115 -5.05 11.64 7.00
N TYR A 116 -4.39 10.70 7.68
CA TYR A 116 -3.10 10.18 7.28
C TYR A 116 -3.03 8.66 7.41
N SER A 117 -2.34 8.00 6.48
CA SER A 117 -2.00 6.59 6.60
C SER A 117 -0.55 6.31 6.24
N ILE A 118 0.02 5.31 6.92
CA ILE A 118 1.31 4.71 6.63
C ILE A 118 1.05 3.24 6.29
N TRP A 119 1.38 2.84 5.07
CA TRP A 119 1.49 1.44 4.69
C TRP A 119 2.90 0.94 4.98
N LEU A 120 2.98 -0.23 5.62
CA LEU A 120 4.22 -0.93 5.90
C LEU A 120 4.08 -2.39 5.46
N ASP A 121 4.91 -2.82 4.52
CA ASP A 121 4.99 -4.24 4.13
C ASP A 121 5.41 -5.11 5.33
N SER A 122 4.86 -6.31 5.44
CA SER A 122 5.08 -7.21 6.59
C SER A 122 6.54 -7.57 6.82
N LYS A 123 7.35 -7.50 5.76
CA LYS A 123 8.80 -7.78 5.85
C LYS A 123 9.57 -6.67 6.57
N LEU A 124 8.96 -5.51 6.78
CA LEU A 124 9.57 -4.36 7.44
C LEU A 124 9.18 -4.27 8.92
N ARG A 125 10.00 -3.57 9.69
CA ARG A 125 9.72 -3.22 11.09
C ARG A 125 9.67 -1.71 11.24
N LEU A 126 8.60 -1.20 11.84
CA LEU A 126 8.51 0.23 12.16
C LEU A 126 9.43 0.56 13.35
N ILE A 127 10.45 1.36 13.08
CA ILE A 127 11.47 1.79 14.06
C ILE A 127 11.54 3.31 14.24
N ALA A 128 10.51 4.03 13.77
CA ALA A 128 10.38 5.47 13.93
C ALA A 128 8.93 5.84 14.26
N ASP A 129 8.74 6.94 14.98
CA ASP A 129 7.41 7.40 15.39
C ASP A 129 6.57 7.84 14.16
N PRO A 130 5.32 7.37 14.01
CA PRO A 130 4.45 7.73 12.89
C PRO A 130 4.26 9.23 12.67
N MET A 131 4.22 10.03 13.75
CA MET A 131 4.05 11.47 13.63
C MET A 131 5.29 12.13 13.02
N LEU A 132 6.48 11.67 13.40
CA LEU A 132 7.74 12.14 12.82
C LEU A 132 7.89 11.72 11.36
N ILE A 133 7.44 10.51 11.02
CA ILE A 133 7.42 10.02 9.64
C ILE A 133 6.52 10.92 8.77
N ILE A 134 5.29 11.21 9.23
CA ILE A 134 4.36 12.08 8.51
C ILE A 134 4.94 13.50 8.36
N GLU A 135 5.47 14.06 9.44
CA GLU A 135 6.08 15.39 9.43
C GLU A 135 7.23 15.48 8.41
N TYR A 136 8.15 14.52 8.46
CA TYR A 136 9.33 14.51 7.62
C TYR A 136 8.99 14.30 6.13
N PHE A 137 8.17 13.30 5.80
CA PHE A 137 7.94 12.90 4.41
C PHE A 137 6.82 13.65 3.70
N LEU A 138 5.86 14.23 4.45
CA LEU A 138 4.73 14.97 3.88
C LEU A 138 4.79 16.46 4.20
N TRP A 139 4.93 16.85 5.47
CA TRP A 139 4.79 18.25 5.85
C TRP A 139 5.97 19.11 5.40
N ARG A 140 7.21 18.66 5.65
CA ARG A 140 8.43 19.38 5.21
C ARG A 140 8.51 19.54 3.70
N THR A 141 8.08 18.51 2.97
CA THR A 141 8.12 18.46 1.50
C THR A 141 6.85 19.01 0.85
N ARG A 142 5.87 19.47 1.65
CA ARG A 142 4.56 19.93 1.19
C ARG A 142 3.89 18.94 0.22
N SER A 143 4.05 17.66 0.52
CA SER A 143 3.56 16.55 -0.30
C SER A 143 2.35 15.89 0.34
N GLU A 144 1.48 15.30 -0.48
CA GLU A 144 0.30 14.55 -0.03
C GLU A 144 0.50 13.04 -0.14
N TYR A 145 1.54 12.61 -0.85
CA TYR A 145 1.91 11.22 -1.03
C TYR A 145 3.42 11.09 -0.96
N ALA A 146 3.91 10.09 -0.24
CA ALA A 146 5.33 9.77 -0.24
C ALA A 146 5.55 8.26 -0.34
N ILE A 147 6.55 7.87 -1.12
CA ILE A 147 6.88 6.47 -1.38
C ILE A 147 8.39 6.32 -1.62
N SER A 148 8.96 5.21 -1.17
CA SER A 148 10.37 4.92 -1.45
C SER A 148 10.60 4.69 -2.95
N ASN A 149 11.70 5.23 -3.47
CA ASN A 149 12.27 4.86 -4.74
C ASN A 149 12.81 3.42 -4.66
N HIS A 150 12.78 2.71 -5.79
CA HIS A 150 13.55 1.49 -5.86
C HIS A 150 15.05 1.80 -5.76
N TYR A 151 15.74 1.05 -4.92
CA TYR A 151 17.16 1.21 -4.57
C TYR A 151 18.16 0.89 -5.71
N GLU A 152 17.69 0.48 -6.89
CA GLU A 152 18.52 -0.06 -7.97
C GLU A 152 17.96 0.30 -9.35
N ARG A 153 16.65 0.14 -9.55
CA ARG A 153 16.00 0.29 -10.87
C ARG A 153 15.18 1.56 -10.92
N HIS A 154 15.41 2.36 -11.94
CA HIS A 154 14.72 3.64 -12.10
C HIS A 154 13.75 3.64 -13.28
N CYS A 155 13.76 2.57 -14.08
CA CYS A 155 12.95 2.47 -15.29
C CYS A 155 12.08 1.21 -15.30
N VAL A 156 10.81 1.37 -15.64
CA VAL A 156 9.85 0.26 -15.74
C VAL A 156 10.23 -0.75 -16.83
N TRP A 157 10.94 -0.35 -17.90
CA TRP A 157 11.48 -1.29 -18.90
C TRP A 157 12.42 -2.31 -18.25
N GLU A 158 13.32 -1.85 -17.38
CA GLU A 158 14.23 -2.72 -16.64
C GLU A 158 13.46 -3.61 -15.66
N GLU A 159 12.45 -3.06 -14.98
CA GLU A 159 11.60 -3.81 -14.05
C GLU A 159 10.79 -4.89 -14.78
N VAL A 160 10.25 -4.63 -15.98
CA VAL A 160 9.58 -5.64 -16.83
C VAL A 160 10.53 -6.80 -17.11
N LEU A 161 11.73 -6.50 -17.61
CA LEU A 161 12.74 -7.53 -17.91
C LEU A 161 13.15 -8.29 -16.64
N ARG A 162 13.28 -7.60 -15.50
CA ARG A 162 13.64 -8.22 -14.22
C ARG A 162 12.55 -9.15 -13.71
N ASN A 163 11.28 -8.76 -13.82
CA ASN A 163 10.15 -9.61 -13.44
C ASN A 163 10.11 -10.91 -14.26
N LYS A 164 10.35 -10.81 -15.57
CA LYS A 164 10.43 -11.97 -16.47
C LYS A 164 11.63 -12.86 -16.14
N ARG A 165 12.84 -12.28 -16.02
CA ARG A 165 14.06 -13.04 -15.67
C ARG A 165 13.94 -13.79 -14.35
N LEU A 166 13.24 -13.22 -13.37
CA LEU A 166 13.03 -13.83 -12.06
C LEU A 166 11.74 -14.66 -11.96
N ASN A 167 11.01 -14.88 -13.07
CA ASN A 167 9.73 -15.58 -13.13
C ASN A 167 8.73 -15.12 -12.04
N LYS A 168 8.66 -13.81 -11.78
CA LYS A 168 7.82 -13.24 -10.72
C LYS A 168 6.33 -13.23 -11.05
N TYR A 169 5.99 -13.29 -12.33
CA TYR A 169 4.62 -13.37 -12.84
C TYR A 169 4.62 -13.99 -14.25
N ASN A 170 3.45 -14.34 -14.77
CA ASN A 170 3.30 -14.83 -16.13
C ASN A 170 3.82 -13.79 -17.14
N HIS A 171 4.69 -14.23 -18.06
CA HIS A 171 5.37 -13.33 -19.01
C HIS A 171 4.40 -12.69 -20.01
N THR A 172 3.43 -13.45 -20.52
CA THR A 172 2.41 -12.95 -21.45
C THR A 172 1.57 -11.86 -20.79
N ALA A 173 1.15 -12.06 -19.55
CA ALA A 173 0.39 -11.05 -18.80
C ALA A 173 1.21 -9.77 -18.55
N ILE A 174 2.51 -9.88 -18.30
CA ILE A 174 3.42 -8.73 -18.19
C ILE A 174 3.51 -8.00 -19.54
N ASP A 175 3.68 -8.74 -20.64
CA ASP A 175 3.82 -8.18 -21.99
C ASP A 175 2.54 -7.46 -22.43
N GLU A 176 1.35 -8.04 -22.15
CA GLU A 176 0.04 -7.41 -22.40
C GLU A 176 -0.15 -6.13 -21.61
N GLN A 177 0.14 -6.16 -20.29
CA GLN A 177 0.08 -4.97 -19.43
C GLN A 177 0.97 -3.85 -19.99
N PHE A 178 2.20 -4.21 -20.34
CA PHE A 178 3.19 -3.23 -20.76
C PHE A 178 2.89 -2.65 -22.15
N ALA A 179 2.43 -3.49 -23.09
CA ALA A 179 2.00 -3.03 -24.41
C ALA A 179 0.86 -2.01 -24.31
N VAL A 180 -0.12 -2.22 -23.42
CA VAL A 180 -1.18 -1.23 -23.17
C VAL A 180 -0.58 0.08 -22.69
N TYR A 181 0.34 0.06 -21.73
CA TYR A 181 0.94 1.28 -21.19
C TYR A 181 1.75 2.04 -22.25
N GLN A 182 2.53 1.34 -23.06
CA GLN A 182 3.28 1.94 -24.17
C GLN A 182 2.34 2.57 -25.20
N SER A 183 1.27 1.86 -25.59
CA SER A 183 0.28 2.36 -26.55
C SER A 183 -0.47 3.61 -26.05
N ASP A 184 -0.64 3.72 -24.73
CA ASP A 184 -1.30 4.85 -24.08
C ASP A 184 -0.30 5.94 -23.61
N GLY A 185 0.90 5.96 -24.19
CA GLY A 185 1.85 7.07 -24.08
C GLY A 185 2.87 6.97 -22.93
N LEU A 186 3.04 5.80 -22.30
CA LEU A 186 4.17 5.59 -21.40
C LEU A 186 5.47 5.54 -22.22
N THR A 187 6.40 6.44 -21.93
CA THR A 187 7.71 6.53 -22.57
C THR A 187 8.83 6.09 -21.64
N VAL A 188 9.98 5.72 -22.21
CA VAL A 188 11.16 5.35 -21.43
C VAL A 188 11.68 6.57 -20.66
N PHE A 189 12.23 6.36 -19.46
CA PHE A 189 12.89 7.43 -18.73
C PHE A 189 14.09 7.96 -19.48
N ASP A 190 14.08 9.28 -19.68
CA ASP A 190 15.21 10.04 -20.18
C ASP A 190 15.85 10.79 -19.00
N PRO A 191 17.05 10.40 -18.55
CA PRO A 191 17.75 11.08 -17.46
C PRO A 191 18.19 12.51 -17.83
N GLU A 192 18.25 12.85 -19.13
CA GLU A 192 18.68 14.15 -19.62
C GLU A 192 17.52 15.15 -19.76
N ASP A 193 16.26 14.70 -19.60
CA ASP A 193 15.09 15.59 -19.66
C ASP A 193 14.68 16.10 -18.27
N PRO A 194 15.00 17.36 -17.92
CA PRO A 194 14.63 17.94 -16.63
C PRO A 194 13.12 18.15 -16.46
N ASN A 195 12.33 18.05 -17.53
CA ASN A 195 10.88 18.31 -17.53
C ASN A 195 10.03 17.04 -17.44
N THR A 196 10.65 15.86 -17.41
CA THR A 196 9.92 14.60 -17.32
C THR A 196 10.13 13.99 -15.93
N PRO A 197 9.38 14.46 -14.90
CA PRO A 197 9.73 14.18 -13.52
C PRO A 197 9.60 12.69 -13.15
N LEU A 198 8.74 11.90 -13.83
CA LEU A 198 8.41 10.53 -13.44
C LEU A 198 7.96 9.60 -14.60
N PRO A 199 8.52 9.62 -15.81
CA PRO A 199 7.94 8.91 -16.94
C PRO A 199 7.95 7.39 -16.74
N SER A 200 8.96 6.85 -16.06
CA SER A 200 9.03 5.41 -15.79
C SER A 200 9.64 5.03 -14.44
N TYR A 201 9.58 5.91 -13.44
CA TYR A 201 10.12 5.63 -12.11
C TYR A 201 9.46 4.40 -11.47
N VAL A 202 10.28 3.56 -10.88
CA VAL A 202 9.86 2.34 -10.19
C VAL A 202 9.92 2.60 -8.70
N PRO A 203 8.79 2.54 -7.97
CA PRO A 203 8.83 2.65 -6.53
C PRO A 203 9.30 1.33 -5.89
N GLU A 204 9.83 1.42 -4.69
CA GLU A 204 9.76 0.33 -3.74
C GLU A 204 8.45 0.48 -2.96
N GLY A 205 7.46 -0.35 -3.29
CA GLY A 205 6.11 -0.26 -2.72
C GLY A 205 5.98 -0.73 -1.27
N SER A 206 7.11 -0.97 -0.58
CA SER A 206 7.11 -1.54 0.76
C SER A 206 6.74 -0.52 1.85
N PHE A 207 6.89 0.77 1.59
CA PHE A 207 6.61 1.83 2.55
C PHE A 207 5.98 3.04 1.86
N ILE A 208 4.75 3.39 2.27
CA ILE A 208 3.97 4.47 1.65
C ILE A 208 3.34 5.34 2.73
N ILE A 209 3.52 6.66 2.65
CA ILE A 209 2.91 7.65 3.54
C ILE A 209 1.91 8.47 2.73
N ARG A 210 0.71 8.68 3.26
CA ARG A 210 -0.37 9.38 2.57
C ARG A 210 -1.04 10.39 3.48
N ALA A 211 -1.25 11.60 2.98
CA ALA A 211 -2.35 12.45 3.38
C ALA A 211 -3.57 12.07 2.54
N HIS A 212 -4.73 11.94 3.17
CA HIS A 212 -5.98 11.52 2.49
C HIS A 212 -6.72 12.70 1.86
N THR A 213 -6.09 13.28 0.84
CA THR A 213 -6.67 14.30 -0.04
C THR A 213 -7.44 13.64 -1.20
N PRO A 214 -8.24 14.41 -1.97
CA PRO A 214 -8.89 13.89 -3.17
C PRO A 214 -7.91 13.32 -4.20
N MET A 215 -6.78 13.99 -4.47
CA MET A 215 -5.80 13.54 -5.48
C MET A 215 -5.03 12.29 -5.03
N SER A 216 -4.59 12.23 -3.77
CA SER A 216 -3.94 11.06 -3.18
C SER A 216 -4.84 9.82 -3.16
N ASN A 217 -6.12 9.99 -2.82
CA ASN A 217 -7.11 8.91 -2.80
C ASN A 217 -7.45 8.44 -4.23
N LEU A 218 -7.60 9.37 -5.18
CA LEU A 218 -7.82 9.04 -6.58
C LEU A 218 -6.63 8.27 -7.16
N PHE A 219 -5.40 8.74 -6.93
CA PHE A 219 -4.18 8.02 -7.34
C PHE A 219 -4.16 6.59 -6.79
N SER A 220 -4.44 6.43 -5.50
CA SER A 220 -4.46 5.09 -4.87
C SER A 220 -5.53 4.17 -5.47
N CYS A 221 -6.72 4.71 -5.79
CA CYS A 221 -7.78 3.94 -6.46
C CYS A 221 -7.36 3.52 -7.88
N LEU A 222 -6.80 4.45 -8.66
CA LEU A 222 -6.34 4.16 -10.02
C LEU A 222 -5.22 3.13 -10.01
N TRP A 223 -4.28 3.24 -9.07
CA TRP A 223 -3.18 2.28 -8.96
C TRP A 223 -3.69 0.88 -8.57
N PHE A 224 -4.66 0.82 -7.64
CA PHE A 224 -5.35 -0.43 -7.32
C PHE A 224 -6.03 -1.03 -8.56
N ASN A 225 -6.74 -0.22 -9.36
CA ASN A 225 -7.42 -0.69 -10.56
C ASN A 225 -6.45 -1.27 -11.60
N GLU A 226 -5.27 -0.67 -11.77
CA GLU A 226 -4.25 -1.20 -12.67
C GLU A 226 -3.70 -2.56 -12.20
N VAL A 227 -3.46 -2.67 -10.89
CA VAL A 227 -3.02 -3.94 -10.26
C VAL A 227 -4.13 -4.99 -10.29
N ASP A 228 -5.39 -4.56 -10.18
CA ASP A 228 -6.53 -5.46 -10.30
C ASP A 228 -6.72 -5.95 -11.74
N ARG A 229 -6.59 -5.06 -12.71
CA ARG A 229 -6.76 -5.39 -14.12
C ARG A 229 -5.68 -6.33 -14.65
N PHE A 230 -4.43 -6.10 -14.26
CA PHE A 230 -3.28 -6.77 -14.85
C PHE A 230 -2.59 -7.71 -13.88
N THR A 231 -1.44 -7.30 -13.33
CA THR A 231 -0.56 -8.15 -12.53
C THR A 231 -0.47 -7.64 -11.09
N SER A 232 -0.18 -8.53 -10.14
CA SER A 232 0.06 -8.15 -8.74
C SER A 232 1.39 -7.39 -8.51
N ARG A 233 2.13 -7.10 -9.59
CA ARG A 233 3.41 -6.37 -9.61
C ARG A 233 3.15 -4.87 -9.75
N ASP A 234 2.78 -4.25 -8.64
CA ASP A 234 2.46 -2.81 -8.54
C ASP A 234 3.56 -1.85 -9.03
N GLN A 235 4.82 -2.28 -8.99
CA GLN A 235 5.96 -1.58 -9.57
C GLN A 235 5.79 -1.29 -11.08
N LEU A 236 5.10 -2.18 -11.82
CA LEU A 236 4.89 -2.03 -13.26
C LEU A 236 3.84 -0.97 -13.60
N SER A 237 2.86 -0.75 -12.72
CA SER A 237 1.74 0.15 -12.97
C SER A 237 1.90 1.54 -12.38
N PHE A 238 2.88 1.78 -11.50
CA PHE A 238 3.02 3.05 -10.79
C PHE A 238 3.21 4.24 -11.73
N ALA A 239 4.24 4.20 -12.60
CA ALA A 239 4.57 5.31 -13.49
C ALA A 239 3.43 5.61 -14.47
N TYR A 240 2.84 4.57 -15.06
CA TYR A 240 1.67 4.71 -15.92
C TYR A 240 0.48 5.36 -15.19
N THR A 241 0.19 4.90 -13.97
CA THR A 241 -0.91 5.47 -13.16
C THR A 241 -0.67 6.95 -12.88
N TYR A 242 0.57 7.32 -12.53
CA TYR A 242 0.94 8.70 -12.26
C TYR A 242 0.79 9.57 -13.52
N LEU A 243 1.33 9.09 -14.64
CA LEU A 243 1.22 9.75 -15.95
C LEU A 243 -0.24 9.97 -16.34
N LYS A 244 -1.11 8.97 -16.16
CA LYS A 244 -2.55 9.08 -16.47
C LYS A 244 -3.24 10.08 -15.55
N LEU A 245 -2.97 10.03 -14.24
CA LEU A 245 -3.54 10.98 -13.28
C LEU A 245 -3.20 12.43 -13.67
N ARG A 246 -1.93 12.70 -13.97
CA ARG A 246 -1.44 14.03 -14.35
C ARG A 246 -2.09 14.53 -15.64
N ARG A 247 -2.15 13.69 -16.68
CA ARG A 247 -2.76 14.06 -17.98
C ARG A 247 -4.25 14.36 -17.86
N MET A 248 -4.98 13.59 -17.05
CA MET A 248 -6.44 13.73 -16.90
C MET A 248 -6.85 14.84 -15.91
N ASN A 249 -5.90 15.43 -15.17
CA ASN A 249 -6.17 16.44 -14.14
C ASN A 249 -5.12 17.58 -14.20
N PRO A 250 -4.98 18.30 -15.33
CA PRO A 250 -3.92 19.28 -15.52
C PRO A 250 -3.95 20.43 -14.51
N ASP A 251 -5.15 20.84 -14.08
CA ASP A 251 -5.35 21.97 -13.17
C ASP A 251 -5.26 21.59 -11.68
N LYS A 252 -5.09 20.29 -11.37
CA LYS A 252 -5.04 19.79 -10.00
C LYS A 252 -3.70 19.10 -9.76
N PRO A 253 -2.71 19.81 -9.19
CA PRO A 253 -1.42 19.19 -8.94
C PRO A 253 -1.55 18.04 -7.94
N PHE A 254 -0.82 16.96 -8.20
CA PHE A 254 -0.60 15.86 -7.27
C PHE A 254 0.83 15.96 -6.74
N HIS A 255 0.98 16.25 -5.44
CA HIS A 255 2.27 16.50 -4.80
C HIS A 255 2.86 15.21 -4.23
N LEU A 256 3.71 14.56 -5.03
CA LEU A 256 4.36 13.29 -4.72
C LEU A 256 5.82 13.51 -4.30
N ASN A 257 6.20 12.93 -3.17
CA ASN A 257 7.58 12.86 -2.68
C ASN A 257 8.13 11.44 -2.84
N MET A 258 9.08 11.23 -3.74
CA MET A 258 9.81 9.96 -3.83
C MET A 258 11.15 10.08 -3.11
N PHE A 259 11.37 9.26 -2.08
CA PHE A 259 12.56 9.30 -1.22
C PHE A 259 13.43 8.05 -1.38
N LYS A 260 14.71 8.14 -1.03
CA LYS A 260 15.64 6.98 -1.03
C LYS A 260 15.53 6.19 0.27
#